data_AF-A0A955S5I7-F1
#
_entry.id   AF-A0A955S5I7-F1
#
_cell.length_a   1.000
_cell.length_b   1.000
_cell.length_c   1.000
_cell.angle_alpha   90.00
_cell.angle_beta   90.00
_cell.angle_gamma   90.00
#
_symmetry.space_group_name_H-M   'P 1'
#
loop_
_entity.id
_entity.type
_entity.pdbx_description
1 polymer ?
#
loop_
_entity_poly.entity_id
_entity_poly.type
_entity_poly.pdbx_seq_one_letter_code
_entity_poly.pdbx_strand_id
1 'polypeptide(L)' 'MMKANLTALVCGIIFGFGLCLSEMINPAVVIAFLDITGEWNPALLFVMAGALLTSVITFRFIL' A
#
# COMPACT_ATOMS: atom_id res chain seq x y z
N MET A 1 -23.28 11.22 10.72
CA MET A 1 -22.22 11.99 10.05
C MET A 1 -20.90 11.99 10.83
N MET A 2 -20.83 12.44 12.09
CA MET A 2 -19.55 12.62 12.81
C MET A 2 -18.66 11.35 12.94
N LYS A 3 -19.25 10.16 13.10
CA LYS A 3 -18.49 8.89 13.21
C LYS A 3 -17.68 8.55 11.95
N ALA A 4 -18.22 8.86 10.77
CA ALA A 4 -17.58 8.57 9.49
C ALA A 4 -16.31 9.41 9.27
N ASN A 5 -16.30 10.65 9.78
CA ASN A 5 -15.14 11.54 9.67
C ASN A 5 -13.97 11.05 10.52
N LEU A 6 -14.24 10.50 11.70
CA LEU A 6 -13.21 9.94 12.56
C LEU A 6 -12.58 8.67 11.94
N THR A 7 -13.41 7.77 11.39
CA THR A 7 -12.89 6.59 10.67
C THR A 7 -12.08 6.98 9.44
N ALA A 8 -12.55 7.96 8.65
CA ALA A 8 -11.81 8.44 7.48
C ALA A 8 -10.44 9.03 7.87
N LEU A 9 -10.38 9.79 8.98
CA LEU A 9 -9.12 10.35 9.50
C LEU A 9 -8.14 9.24 9.92
N VAL A 10 -8.62 8.25 10.66
CA VAL A 10 -7.80 7.11 11.08
C VAL A 10 -7.29 6.32 9.87
N CYS A 11 -8.16 6.02 8.91
CA CYS A 11 -7.76 5.36 7.66
C CYS A 11 -6.72 6.18 6.87
N GLY A 12 -6.88 7.50 6.79
CA GLY A 12 -5.93 8.39 6.13
C GLY A 12 -4.55 8.39 6.79
N ILE A 13 -4.49 8.40 8.12
CA ILE A 13 -3.22 8.31 8.86
C ILE A 13 -2.53 6.97 8.62
N ILE A 14 -3.27 5.86 8.71
CA ILE A 14 -2.72 4.51 8.47
C ILE A 14 -2.22 4.40 7.03
N PHE A 15 -2.98 4.91 6.05
CA PHE A 15 -2.60 4.91 4.65
C PHE A 15 -1.33 5.73 4.39
N GLY A 16 -1.29 6.98 4.86
CA GLY A 16 -0.12 7.85 4.70
C GLY A 16 1.13 7.28 5.38
N PHE A 17 0.99 6.71 6.57
CA PHE A 17 2.08 6.02 7.26
C PHE A 17 2.62 4.84 6.45
N GLY A 18 1.72 4.02 5.88
CA GLY A 18 2.09 2.92 5.00
C GLY A 18 2.86 3.38 3.75
N LEU A 19 2.49 4.51 3.15
CA LEU A 19 3.22 5.09 2.01
C LEU A 19 4.64 5.53 2.38
N CYS A 20 4.82 6.15 3.55
CA CYS A 20 6.15 6.53 4.04
C CYS A 20 7.02 5.29 4.31
N LEU A 21 6.47 4.27 4.98
CA LEU A 21 7.21 3.07 5.35
C LEU A 21 7.62 2.23 4.13
N SER A 22 6.82 2.25 3.08
CA SER A 22 7.06 1.50 1.84
C SER A 22 7.94 2.20 0.81
N GLU A 23 8.40 3.43 1.11
CA GLU A 23 9.13 4.29 0.18
C GLU A 23 8.42 4.55 -1.17
N MET A 24 7.11 4.30 -1.26
CA MET A 24 6.32 4.55 -2.48
C MET A 24 6.19 6.03 -2.84
N ILE A 25 6.64 6.92 -1.94
CA ILE A 25 6.76 8.37 -2.19
C ILE A 25 7.94 8.65 -3.14
N ASN A 26 8.92 7.75 -3.21
CA ASN A 26 10.07 7.88 -4.10
C ASN A 26 9.81 7.14 -5.43
N PRO A 27 9.71 7.85 -6.57
CA PRO A 27 9.48 7.22 -7.87
C PRO A 27 10.62 6.27 -8.30
N ALA A 28 11.84 6.45 -7.77
CA ALA A 28 12.96 5.57 -8.07
C ALA A 28 12.69 4.11 -7.64
N VAL A 29 11.95 3.89 -6.55
CA VAL A 29 11.60 2.54 -6.07
C VAL A 29 10.68 1.83 -7.06
N VAL A 30 9.73 2.55 -7.63
CA VAL A 30 8.80 2.00 -8.64
C VAL A 30 9.56 1.67 -9.93
N ILE A 31 10.49 2.53 -10.35
CA ILE A 31 11.31 2.31 -11.55
C ILE A 31 12.24 1.09 -11.33
N ALA A 32 12.89 1.00 -10.17
CA ALA A 32 13.75 -0.13 -9.81
C ALA A 32 12.97 -1.45 -9.70
N PHE A 33 11.68 -1.42 -9.35
CA PHE A 33 10.84 -2.61 -9.41
C PHE A 33 10.56 -3.08 -10.85
N LEU A 34 10.48 -2.16 -11.81
CA LEU A 34 10.27 -2.50 -13.23
C LEU A 34 11.56 -2.94 -13.92
N ASP A 35 12.73 -2.54 -13.40
CA ASP A 35 14.03 -2.96 -13.91
C ASP A 35 14.43 -4.37 -13.44
N ILE A 36 13.72 -5.37 -13.93
CA ILE A 36 13.94 -6.79 -13.59
C ILE A 36 15.32 -7.29 -14.10
N THR A 37 15.88 -6.63 -15.11
CA THR A 37 17.14 -7.00 -15.75
C THR A 37 18.37 -6.31 -15.14
N GLY A 38 18.18 -5.28 -14.32
CA GLY A 38 19.23 -4.49 -13.69
C GLY A 38 19.20 -4.59 -12.15
N GLU A 39 19.19 -3.43 -11.48
CA GLU A 39 19.13 -3.36 -10.02
C GLU A 39 17.69 -3.51 -9.50
N TRP A 40 17.15 -4.72 -9.65
CA TRP A 40 15.76 -5.00 -9.31
C TRP A 40 15.48 -4.85 -7.80
N ASN A 41 14.54 -3.98 -7.44
CA ASN A 41 14.11 -3.77 -6.05
C ASN A 41 12.73 -4.41 -5.77
N PRO A 42 12.64 -5.46 -4.92
CA PRO A 42 11.39 -6.15 -4.63
C PRO A 42 10.49 -5.45 -3.60
N ALA A 43 10.86 -4.28 -3.08
CA ALA A 43 10.07 -3.55 -2.07
C ALA A 43 8.61 -3.34 -2.49
N LEU A 44 8.36 -3.01 -3.77
CA LEU A 44 7.01 -2.81 -4.29
C LEU A 44 6.17 -4.10 -4.25
N LEU A 45 6.80 -5.26 -4.50
CA LEU A 45 6.12 -6.56 -4.49
C LEU A 45 5.55 -6.88 -3.11
N PHE A 46 6.30 -6.57 -2.05
CA PHE A 46 5.85 -6.80 -0.68
C PHE A 46 4.59 -5.98 -0.36
N VAL A 47 4.55 -4.72 -0.78
CA VAL A 47 3.40 -3.84 -0.57
C VAL A 47 2.19 -4.32 -1.37
N MET A 48 2.39 -4.65 -2.66
CA MET A 48 1.32 -5.18 -3.50
C MET A 48 0.76 -6.50 -2.96
N ALA A 49 1.61 -7.40 -2.47
CA ALA A 49 1.18 -8.64 -1.84
C ALA A 49 0.34 -8.39 -0.58
N GLY A 50 0.76 -7.47 0.28
CA GLY A 50 -0.02 -7.07 1.46
C GLY A 50 -1.38 -6.48 1.08
N ALA A 51 -1.43 -5.60 0.08
CA ALA A 51 -2.66 -5.03 -0.43
C ALA A 51 -3.59 -6.11 -1.01
N LEU A 52 -3.07 -7.01 -1.84
CA LEU A 52 -3.85 -8.11 -2.42
C LEU A 52 -4.39 -9.05 -1.36
N LEU A 53 -3.57 -9.50 -0.40
CA LEU A 53 -4.00 -10.39 0.67
C LEU A 53 -5.10 -9.76 1.53
N THR A 54 -4.93 -8.49 1.90
CA THR A 54 -5.95 -7.77 2.68
C THR A 54 -7.24 -7.60 1.88
N SER A 55 -7.17 -7.24 0.59
CA SER A 55 -8.36 -7.16 -0.27
C SER A 55 -9.06 -8.50 -0.43
N VAL A 56 -8.34 -9.58 -0.73
CA VAL A 56 -8.92 -10.92 -0.92
C VAL A 56 -9.64 -11.40 0.33
N ILE A 57 -9.02 -11.25 1.50
CA ILE A 57 -9.60 -11.66 2.78
C ILE A 57 -10.82 -10.78 3.08
N THR A 58 -10.70 -9.46 2.95
CA THR A 58 -11.72 -8.51 3.41
C THR A 58 -12.95 -8.48 2.49
N PHE A 59 -12.75 -8.56 1.17
CA PHE A 59 -13.88 -8.51 0.21
C PHE A 59 -14.87 -9.65 0.42
N ARG A 60 -14.41 -10.83 0.84
CA ARG A 60 -15.30 -11.96 1.17
C ARG A 60 -16.26 -11.65 2.33
N PHE A 61 -15.89 -10.75 3.24
CA PHE A 61 -16.71 -10.40 4.41
C PHE A 61 -17.61 -9.19 4.16
N ILE A 62 -17.32 -8.38 3.14
CA ILE A 62 -18.05 -7.13 2.83
C ILE A 62 -19.07 -7.33 1.69
N LEU A 63 -18.73 -8.14 0.67
CA LEU A 63 -19.60 -8.46 -0.47
C LEU A 63 -20.47 -9.68 -0.17
#